data_AF-A0AAU7TQB9-F1
#
_entry.id   AF-A0AAU7TQB9-F1
#
_cell.length_a   1.000
_cell.length_b   1.000
_cell.length_c   1.000
_cell.angle_alpha   90.00
_cell.angle_beta   90.00
_cell.angle_gamma   90.00
#
_symmetry.space_group_name_H-M   'P 1'
#
loop_
_entity.id
_entity.type
_entity.pdbx_description
1 polymer ?
#
loop_
_entity_poly.entity_id
_entity_poly.type
_entity_poly.pdbx_seq_one_letter_code
_entity_poly.pdbx_strand_id
1 'polypeptide(L)' 'MCVGVEGRVVELDGDTPVAAPTGTVETADGQRRVCFAFLPDVVVGDVVLVHSGFAINRLDDGGGDR' A
#
# COMPACT_ATOMS: atom_id res chain seq x y z
N MET A 1 -2.41 17.45 10.97
CA MET A 1 -2.50 16.06 11.46
C MET A 1 -2.93 15.21 10.27
N CYS A 2 -2.02 14.43 9.69
CA CYS A 2 -2.33 13.60 8.54
C CYS A 2 -2.58 12.18 9.03
N VAL A 3 -3.85 11.76 9.02
CA VAL A 3 -4.26 10.38 9.29
C VAL A 3 -3.79 9.53 8.09
N GLY A 4 -3.10 8.42 8.37
CA GLY A 4 -2.79 7.44 7.33
C GLY A 4 -4.07 6.78 6.84
N VAL A 5 -4.17 6.52 5.54
CA VAL A 5 -5.34 5.90 4.93
C VAL A 5 -5.03 4.44 4.64
N GLU A 6 -5.90 3.54 5.07
CA GLU A 6 -5.81 2.13 4.72
C GLU A 6 -6.22 1.94 3.26
N GLY A 7 -5.40 1.20 2.52
CA GLY A 7 -5.64 0.86 1.14
C GLY A 7 -5.29 -0.59 0.84
N ARG A 8 -6.15 -1.27 0.09
CA ARG A 8 -5.86 -2.63 -0.39
C ARG A 8 -5.11 -2.55 -1.71
N VAL A 9 -4.01 -3.29 -1.83
CA VAL A 9 -3.24 -3.39 -3.08
C VAL A 9 -4.08 -4.13 -4.11
N VAL A 10 -4.41 -3.46 -5.21
CA VAL A 10 -5.17 -4.05 -6.33
C VAL A 10 -4.28 -4.32 -7.53
N GLU A 11 -3.15 -3.63 -7.64
CA GLU A 11 -2.20 -3.78 -8.74
C GLU A 11 -0.78 -3.41 -8.31
N LEU A 12 0.22 -4.10 -8.87
CA LEU A 12 1.64 -3.82 -8.67
C LEU A 12 2.32 -3.65 -10.03
N ASP A 13 3.00 -2.52 -10.24
CA ASP A 13 3.74 -2.25 -11.48
C ASP A 13 5.05 -3.07 -11.48
N GLY A 14 5.01 -4.27 -12.09
CA GLY A 14 6.15 -5.19 -12.15
C GLY A 14 7.35 -4.71 -12.98
N ASP A 15 7.23 -3.60 -13.69
CA ASP A 15 8.30 -3.01 -14.52
C ASP A 15 9.15 -1.97 -13.75
N THR A 16 8.75 -1.66 -12.51
CA THR A 16 9.50 -0.67 -11.70
C THR A 16 10.75 -1.28 -11.07
N PRO A 17 11.86 -0.53 -10.99
CA PRO A 17 13.08 -1.00 -10.37
C PRO A 17 12.82 -1.39 -8.91
N VAL A 18 13.47 -2.45 -8.43
CA VAL A 18 13.34 -3.00 -7.05
C VAL A 18 13.50 -1.92 -5.97
N ALA A 19 14.19 -0.82 -6.27
CA ALA A 19 14.39 0.31 -5.36
C ALA A 19 13.15 1.22 -5.16
N ALA A 20 12.14 1.15 -6.03
CA ALA A 20 10.93 1.96 -5.95
C ALA A 20 9.71 1.26 -6.60
N PRO A 21 9.29 0.09 -6.09
CA PRO A 21 8.11 -0.59 -6.60
C PRO A 21 6.89 0.31 -6.44
N THR A 22 6.17 0.61 -7.52
CA THR A 22 4.90 1.35 -7.47
C THR A 22 3.73 0.42 -7.75
N GLY A 23 2.53 0.87 -7.42
CA GLY A 23 1.31 0.19 -7.83
C GLY A 23 0.08 0.95 -7.39
N THR A 24 -1.06 0.29 -7.56
CA THR A 24 -2.37 0.88 -7.30
C THR A 24 -2.97 0.25 -6.06
N VAL A 25 -3.42 1.11 -5.14
CA VAL A 25 -4.19 0.73 -3.97
C VAL A 25 -5.59 1.30 -4.06
N GLU A 26 -6.58 0.54 -3.62
CA GLU A 26 -7.95 0.99 -3.45
C GLU A 26 -8.17 1.42 -2.00
N THR A 27 -8.45 2.71 -1.80
CA THR A 27 -8.81 3.28 -0.50
C THR A 27 -10.29 3.64 -0.47
N ALA A 28 -10.80 4.06 0.69
CA ALA A 28 -12.19 4.52 0.84
C ALA A 28 -12.55 5.71 -0.10
N ASP A 29 -11.55 6.46 -0.57
CA ASP A 29 -11.74 7.57 -1.50
C ASP A 29 -11.57 7.17 -2.99
N GLY A 30 -11.27 5.90 -3.26
CA GLY A 30 -11.01 5.36 -4.60
C GLY A 30 -9.58 4.88 -4.83
N GLN A 31 -9.26 4.61 -6.09
CA GLN A 31 -7.96 4.07 -6.49
C GLN A 31 -6.88 5.15 -6.53
N ARG A 32 -5.72 4.85 -5.93
CA ARG A 32 -4.59 5.76 -5.80
C ARG A 32 -3.30 5.04 -6.14
N ARG A 33 -2.39 5.69 -6.87
CA ARG A 33 -1.03 5.17 -7.06
C ARG A 33 -0.15 5.50 -5.87
N VAL A 34 0.58 4.50 -5.38
CA VAL A 34 1.46 4.61 -4.22
C VAL A 34 2.79 3.92 -4.48
N CYS A 35 3.82 4.35 -3.73
CA CYS A 35 5.14 3.74 -3.77
C CYS A 35 5.32 2.79 -2.57
N PHE A 36 5.77 1.58 -2.84
CA PHE A 36 6.03 0.49 -1.91
C PHE A 36 7.52 0.33 -1.60
N ALA A 37 8.32 1.41 -1.73
CA ALA A 37 9.76 1.39 -1.45
C ALA A 37 10.13 0.84 -0.06
N PHE A 38 9.22 0.94 0.93
CA PHE A 38 9.39 0.41 2.28
C PHE A 38 8.87 -1.02 2.47
N LEU A 39 8.14 -1.56 1.49
CA LEU A 39 7.46 -2.85 1.52
C LEU A 39 7.79 -3.63 0.23
N PRO A 40 9.03 -4.12 0.07
CA PRO A 40 9.47 -4.80 -1.15
C PRO A 40 8.79 -6.16 -1.37
N ASP A 41 8.17 -6.72 -0.33
CA ASP A 41 7.51 -8.03 -0.32
C ASP A 41 5.97 -7.91 -0.31
N VAL A 42 5.44 -6.75 -0.70
CA VAL A 42 4.00 -6.56 -0.81
C VAL A 42 3.44 -7.32 -2.01
N VAL A 43 2.27 -7.91 -1.86
CA VAL A 43 1.55 -8.60 -2.94
C VAL A 43 0.17 -8.00 -3.16
N VAL A 44 -0.39 -8.24 -4.34
CA VAL A 44 -1.79 -7.89 -4.62
C VAL A 44 -2.70 -8.62 -3.63
N GLY A 45 -3.60 -7.87 -2.99
CA GLY A 45 -4.49 -8.34 -1.94
C GLY A 45 -4.09 -7.91 -0.52
N ASP A 46 -2.84 -7.50 -0.30
CA ASP A 46 -2.40 -6.97 0.98
C ASP A 46 -3.10 -5.65 1.32
N VAL A 47 -3.31 -5.40 2.61
CA VAL A 47 -3.77 -4.10 3.10
C VAL A 47 -2.54 -3.33 3.58
N VAL A 48 -2.42 -2.07 3.17
CA VAL A 48 -1.29 -1.21 3.54
C VAL A 48 -1.77 0.12 4.10
N LEU A 49 -0.97 0.68 5.00
CA LEU A 49 -1.15 2.04 5.49
C LEU A 49 -0.42 3.00 4.55
N VAL A 50 -1.19 3.90 3.94
CA VAL A 50 -0.70 4.92 3.01
C VAL A 50 -0.57 6.26 3.73
N HIS A 51 0.60 6.88 3.60
CA HIS A 51 0.85 8.23 4.11
C HIS A 51 1.66 9.04 3.09
N SER A 52 1.15 10.21 2.69
CA SER A 52 1.80 11.10 1.71
C SER A 52 2.21 10.39 0.40
N GLY A 53 1.42 9.42 -0.07
CA GLY A 53 1.70 8.68 -1.31
C GLY A 53 2.64 7.48 -1.17
N PHE A 54 3.07 7.15 0.05
CA PHE A 54 3.91 5.99 0.34
C PHE A 54 3.15 4.96 1.18
N ALA A 55 3.28 3.70 0.81
CA ALA A 55 2.89 2.59 1.66
C ALA A 55 4.02 2.39 2.69
N ILE A 56 3.74 2.73 3.95
CA ILE A 56 4.73 2.74 5.04
C ILE A 56 4.62 1.51 5.94
N ASN A 57 3.49 0.81 5.91
CA ASN A 57 3.27 -0.38 6.72
C ASN A 57 2.27 -1.32 6.05
N ARG A 58 2.45 -2.63 6.23
CA ARG A 58 1.50 -3.65 5.77
C ARG A 58 0.67 -4.07 6.96
N LEU A 59 -0.65 -3.94 6.86
CA LEU A 59 -1.57 -4.48 7.83
C LEU A 59 -1.81 -5.93 7.47
N ASP A 60 -1.36 -6.83 8.35
CA ASP A 60 -1.70 -8.23 8.25
C ASP A 60 -3.18 -8.40 8.58
N ASP A 61 -3.94 -9.06 7.71
CA ASP A 61 -5.36 -9.40 7.94
C ASP A 61 -5.53 -10.33 9.17
N GLY A 62 -4.44 -10.88 9.70
CA GLY A 62 -4.35 -11.68 10.91
C GLY A 62 -4.34 -10.89 12.22
N GLY A 63 -5.45 -10.23 12.52
CA GLY A 63 -5.91 -10.04 13.91
C GLY A 63 -5.37 -8.83 14.71
N GLY A 64 -6.32 -7.99 15.13
CA GLY A 64 -6.22 -7.02 16.24
C GLY A 64 -6.35 -5.58 15.75
N ASP A 65 -7.31 -4.75 16.16
CA ASP A 65 -8.35 -4.75 17.19
C ASP A 65 -9.48 -3.84 16.67
N ARG A 66 -10.67 -3.95 17.26
CA ARG A 66 -11.83 -3.08 17.00
C ARG A 66 -11.53 -1.59 17.23
#